data_AF-A0A922WPJ4-F1
#
_entry.id   AF-A0A922WPJ4-F1
#
_cell.length_a   1.000
_cell.length_b   1.000
_cell.length_c   1.000
_cell.angle_alpha   90.00
_cell.angle_beta   90.00
_cell.angle_gamma   90.00
#
_symmetry.space_group_name_H-M   'P 1'
#
loop_
_entity.id
_entity.type
_entity.pdbx_description
1 polymer ?
#
loop_
_entity_poly.entity_id
_entity_poly.type
_entity_poly.pdbx_seq_one_letter_code
_entity_poly.pdbx_strand_id
1 'polypeptide(L)'
;MSVKRVALIIETSRTYGRELLEGVRQYVSQHGPWSIFAEIRDLESKPPAWLRKWDGDGILTRTATPAIARAVGAVGVPTIELRASRLPRKFPFVGIDNAAVGRLCAEHLRERGHRHYAVYELTTEPFFEERSRSFVEHLEENGFACHHFRQSLNIEKPREWEKQQASLVEWLMKLPKPVGILACTDQLGFWLLDACQRARLAVPEEVAVLGVENDESLCSISSPPLSSLRLGGQRVGYEACALLDRWMSGTAPERDAFLLPPLTIETRRSTDTIAVDDPWLAQALRLVRERACQGLRVADLLREISLSRSTLERGFREVLGRSPNMEIHRVKLLRVAELLETTDWSLDEIAAKTALANKHYLATSFRKMYGMPPGEFRKQLRAATST
;
A
#
# COMPACT_ATOMS: atom_id res chain seq x y z
N MET A 1 -7.38 33.67 25.60
CA MET A 1 -6.72 32.36 25.84
C MET A 1 -5.30 32.45 25.31
N SER A 2 -4.31 31.89 26.01
CA SER A 2 -2.93 31.84 25.49
C SER A 2 -2.88 30.90 24.28
N VAL A 3 -1.99 31.20 23.33
CA VAL A 3 -1.74 30.32 22.17
C VAL A 3 -1.04 29.06 22.68
N LYS A 4 -1.63 27.88 22.43
CA LYS A 4 -1.03 26.60 22.82
C LYS A 4 0.25 26.35 22.02
N ARG A 5 1.35 26.05 22.70
CA ARG A 5 2.67 25.76 22.12
C ARG A 5 2.89 24.25 22.08
N VAL A 6 2.98 23.67 20.89
CA VAL A 6 3.10 22.21 20.72
C VAL A 6 4.37 21.86 19.97
N ALA A 7 5.11 20.89 20.51
CA ALA A 7 6.27 20.31 19.83
C ALA A 7 5.89 19.04 19.07
N LEU A 8 6.37 18.91 17.83
CA LEU A 8 6.22 17.72 17.00
C LEU A 8 7.56 16.98 16.91
N ILE A 9 7.58 15.74 17.42
CA ILE A 9 8.70 14.81 17.32
C ILE A 9 8.24 13.63 16.48
N ILE A 10 8.02 13.90 15.19
CA ILE A 10 7.47 12.96 14.20
C ILE A 10 8.51 12.85 13.08
N GLU A 11 8.89 11.64 12.68
CA GLU A 11 9.77 11.49 11.53
C GLU A 11 9.06 11.87 10.22
N THR A 12 9.81 12.41 9.27
CA THR A 12 9.28 12.82 7.96
C THR A 12 9.87 12.04 6.80
N SER A 13 10.75 11.06 7.09
CA SER A 13 11.40 10.22 6.07
C SER A 13 10.42 9.28 5.37
N ARG A 14 9.32 8.86 6.03
CA ARG A 14 8.31 7.96 5.47
C ARG A 14 6.97 8.64 5.19
N THR A 15 6.21 8.09 4.27
CA THR A 15 4.89 8.61 3.85
C THR A 15 3.93 8.71 5.03
N TYR A 16 3.82 7.66 5.86
CA TYR A 16 2.93 7.70 7.02
C TYR A 16 3.26 8.83 8.03
N GLY A 17 4.54 9.18 8.19
CA GLY A 17 4.97 10.31 9.03
C GLY A 17 4.49 11.66 8.49
N ARG A 18 4.58 11.86 7.16
CA ARG A 18 4.09 13.06 6.48
C ARG A 18 2.57 13.16 6.51
N GLU A 19 1.85 12.04 6.38
CA GLU A 19 0.39 12.02 6.53
C GLU A 19 -0.05 12.48 7.93
N LEU A 20 0.64 12.08 8.99
CA LEU A 20 0.33 12.57 10.35
C LEU A 20 0.45 14.10 10.42
N LEU A 21 1.50 14.68 9.86
CA LEU A 21 1.69 16.13 9.84
C LEU A 21 0.59 16.85 9.06
N GLU A 22 0.08 16.25 7.99
CA GLU A 22 -1.08 16.76 7.25
C GLU A 22 -2.35 16.76 8.13
N GLY A 23 -2.54 15.70 8.92
CA GLY A 23 -3.61 15.64 9.93
C GLY A 23 -3.50 16.74 11.00
N VAL A 24 -2.28 16.98 11.49
CA VAL A 24 -1.97 18.06 12.44
C VAL A 24 -2.31 19.42 11.82
N ARG A 25 -1.86 19.66 10.59
CA ARG A 25 -2.13 20.89 9.85
C ARG A 25 -3.62 21.12 9.68
N GLN A 26 -4.36 20.08 9.29
CA GLN A 26 -5.81 20.13 9.14
C GLN A 26 -6.50 20.51 10.45
N TYR A 27 -6.14 19.87 11.57
CA TYR A 27 -6.73 20.18 12.88
C TYR A 27 -6.47 21.64 13.29
N VAL A 28 -5.21 22.09 13.19
CA VAL A 28 -4.82 23.44 13.62
C VAL A 28 -5.46 24.52 12.75
N SER A 29 -5.72 24.24 11.47
CA SER A 29 -6.45 25.18 10.60
C SER A 29 -7.91 25.39 11.03
N GLN A 30 -8.51 24.40 11.73
CA GLN A 30 -9.91 24.41 12.14
C GLN A 30 -10.11 24.84 13.59
N HIS A 31 -9.16 24.52 14.48
CA HIS A 31 -9.28 24.68 15.94
C HIS A 31 -8.17 25.54 16.56
N GLY A 32 -7.28 26.10 15.73
CA GLY A 32 -6.18 26.95 16.18
C GLY A 32 -6.61 28.33 16.69
N PRO A 33 -5.64 29.21 17.00
CA PRO A 33 -4.22 29.10 16.64
C PRO A 33 -3.41 28.23 17.63
N TRP A 34 -2.53 27.39 17.09
CA TRP A 34 -1.44 26.74 17.82
C TRP A 34 -0.10 27.27 17.33
N SER A 35 0.88 27.40 18.22
CA SER A 35 2.28 27.65 17.87
C SER A 35 3.01 26.32 17.80
N ILE A 36 3.31 25.85 16.59
CA ILE A 36 3.93 24.54 16.37
C ILE A 36 5.45 24.69 16.23
N PHE A 37 6.19 23.90 17.00
CA PHE A 37 7.62 23.68 16.78
C PHE A 37 7.83 22.28 16.19
N ALA A 38 8.28 22.20 14.94
CA ALA A 38 8.56 20.94 14.26
C ALA A 38 9.99 20.96 13.73
N GLU A 39 10.74 19.89 14.00
CA GLU A 39 12.07 19.66 13.43
C GLU A 39 11.98 18.51 12.42
N ILE A 40 12.66 18.62 11.28
CA ILE A 40 12.77 17.54 10.30
C ILE A 40 13.68 16.46 10.88
N ARG A 41 13.18 15.23 10.99
CA ARG A 41 13.86 14.15 11.70
C ARG A 41 13.71 12.83 10.97
N ASP A 42 14.72 11.98 11.12
CA ASP A 42 14.64 10.56 10.79
C ASP A 42 14.27 9.73 12.02
N LEU A 43 13.81 8.50 11.78
CA LEU A 43 13.33 7.55 12.78
C LEU A 43 14.31 7.34 13.93
N GLU A 44 15.60 7.22 13.63
CA GLU A 44 16.65 6.89 14.62
C GLU A 44 17.37 8.13 15.19
N SER A 45 16.83 9.32 14.93
CA SER A 45 17.46 10.57 15.37
C SER A 45 17.59 10.64 16.91
N LYS A 46 18.77 11.03 17.40
CA LYS A 46 19.03 11.26 18.83
C LYS A 46 18.10 12.33 19.40
N PRO A 47 17.69 12.26 20.69
CA PRO A 47 16.82 13.27 21.29
C PRO A 47 17.29 14.71 21.06
N PRO A 48 16.38 15.61 20.66
CA PRO A 48 16.76 17.00 20.43
C PRO A 48 17.24 17.64 21.73
N ALA A 49 18.35 18.38 21.67
CA ALA A 49 18.92 19.03 22.86
C ALA A 49 17.96 20.08 23.47
N TRP A 50 17.16 20.74 22.62
CA TRP A 50 16.19 21.76 23.05
C TRP A 50 15.03 21.16 23.87
N LEU A 51 14.72 19.87 23.71
CA LEU A 51 13.59 19.23 24.38
C LEU A 51 13.67 19.32 25.90
N ARG A 52 14.87 19.26 26.47
CA ARG A 52 15.09 19.40 27.92
C ARG A 52 14.71 20.77 28.47
N LYS A 53 14.66 21.78 27.60
CA LYS A 53 14.32 23.18 27.94
C LYS A 53 12.95 23.56 27.37
N TRP A 54 12.18 22.60 26.87
CA TRP A 54 10.86 22.86 26.33
C TRP A 54 9.91 23.31 27.45
N ASP A 55 9.30 24.47 27.25
CA ASP A 55 8.37 25.15 28.15
C ASP A 55 6.99 25.34 27.49
N GLY A 56 6.67 24.55 26.46
CA GLY A 56 5.36 24.58 25.81
C GLY A 56 4.34 23.65 26.46
N ASP A 57 3.13 23.63 25.91
CA ASP A 57 1.94 23.04 26.52
C ASP A 57 1.75 21.55 26.18
N GLY A 58 2.33 21.07 25.08
CA GLY A 58 2.13 19.67 24.68
C GLY A 58 3.13 19.13 23.66
N ILE A 59 3.13 17.80 23.52
CA ILE A 59 4.02 17.06 22.60
C ILE A 59 3.21 16.02 21.81
N LEU A 60 3.41 15.97 20.50
CA LEU A 60 3.10 14.80 19.68
C LEU A 60 4.41 14.09 19.35
N THR A 61 4.53 12.81 19.68
CA THR A 61 5.79 12.07 19.52
C THR A 61 5.59 10.74 18.81
N ARG A 62 6.58 10.35 18.01
CA ARG A 62 6.79 8.99 17.51
C ARG A 62 8.06 8.43 18.12
N THR A 63 7.91 7.72 19.23
CA THR A 63 9.06 7.27 20.00
C THR A 63 9.68 6.01 19.39
N ALA A 64 10.78 6.19 18.68
CA ALA A 64 11.53 5.08 18.08
C ALA A 64 12.59 4.47 18.99
N THR A 65 13.15 5.25 19.94
CA THR A 65 14.28 4.81 20.77
C THR A 65 14.02 5.04 22.26
N PRO A 66 14.61 4.21 23.15
CA PRO A 66 14.54 4.45 24.60
C PRO A 66 15.05 5.84 25.02
N ALA A 67 15.98 6.41 24.25
CA ALA A 67 16.51 7.74 24.52
C ALA A 67 15.45 8.82 24.28
N ILE A 68 14.69 8.74 23.18
CA ILE A 68 13.57 9.66 22.90
C ILE A 68 12.49 9.49 23.97
N ALA A 69 12.13 8.24 24.31
CA ALA A 69 11.12 7.94 25.32
C ALA A 69 11.42 8.61 26.67
N ARG A 70 12.68 8.49 27.12
CA ARG A 70 13.15 9.11 28.37
C ARG A 70 13.17 10.63 28.27
N ALA A 71 13.63 11.18 27.14
CA ALA A 71 13.74 12.63 26.97
C ALA A 71 12.36 13.30 26.94
N VAL A 72 11.38 12.73 26.24
CA VAL A 72 9.99 13.22 26.21
C VAL A 72 9.36 13.09 27.59
N GLY A 73 9.51 11.94 28.27
CA GLY A 73 8.95 11.75 29.61
C GLY A 73 9.52 12.66 30.69
N ALA A 74 10.74 13.16 30.51
CA ALA A 74 11.36 14.10 31.46
C ALA A 74 10.79 15.52 31.36
N VAL A 75 10.05 15.86 30.30
CA VAL A 75 9.46 17.21 30.11
C VAL A 75 8.23 17.40 31.00
N GLY A 76 7.42 16.35 31.19
CA GLY A 76 6.27 16.39 32.10
C GLY A 76 5.03 17.13 31.60
N VAL A 77 4.90 17.31 30.28
CA VAL A 77 3.73 17.97 29.65
C VAL A 77 2.81 16.94 28.99
N PRO A 78 1.51 17.26 28.77
CA PRO A 78 0.61 16.45 27.95
C PRO A 78 1.28 15.94 26.67
N THR A 79 1.28 14.62 26.48
CA THR A 79 2.04 13.98 25.41
C THR A 79 1.22 12.86 24.79
N ILE A 80 1.06 12.87 23.47
CA ILE A 80 0.42 11.76 22.74
C ILE A 80 1.47 10.98 21.94
N GLU A 81 1.49 9.66 22.12
CA GLU A 81 2.31 8.74 21.34
C GLU A 81 1.59 8.37 20.03
N LEU A 82 2.33 8.38 18.93
CA LEU A 82 1.84 8.10 17.58
C LEU A 82 2.46 6.85 16.95
N ARG A 83 3.37 6.19 17.68
CA ARG A 83 3.98 4.92 17.28
C ARG A 83 3.73 3.85 18.32
N ALA A 84 3.18 2.72 17.87
CA ALA A 84 3.18 1.50 18.67
C ALA A 84 4.65 1.04 18.79
N SER A 85 5.25 1.18 19.98
CA SER A 85 6.64 0.79 20.21
C SER A 85 6.73 -0.44 21.13
N ARG A 86 7.88 -1.12 21.08
CA ARG A 86 8.29 -2.16 22.05
C ARG A 86 8.52 -1.64 23.47
N LEU A 87 8.40 -0.33 23.67
CA LEU A 87 8.68 0.31 24.94
C LEU A 87 7.39 0.38 25.77
N PRO A 88 7.50 0.39 27.11
CA PRO A 88 6.33 0.61 27.96
C PRO A 88 5.60 1.88 27.54
N ARG A 89 4.31 1.77 27.20
CA ARG A 89 3.48 2.92 26.86
C ARG A 89 3.32 3.80 28.10
N LYS A 90 4.08 4.88 28.16
CA LYS A 90 3.97 5.89 29.23
C LYS A 90 2.91 6.96 28.93
N PHE A 91 2.47 7.02 27.68
CA PHE A 91 1.58 8.04 27.17
C PHE A 91 0.39 7.40 26.45
N PRO A 92 -0.78 8.06 26.46
CA PRO A 92 -1.89 7.69 25.60
C PRO A 92 -1.43 7.59 24.14
N PHE A 93 -1.81 6.49 23.50
CA PHE A 93 -1.42 6.14 22.13
C PHE A 93 -2.59 6.40 21.18
N VAL A 94 -2.31 7.04 20.05
CA VAL A 94 -3.25 7.13 18.92
C VAL A 94 -2.58 6.51 17.70
N GLY A 95 -3.24 5.55 17.06
CA GLY A 95 -2.65 4.87 15.91
C GLY A 95 -3.65 3.99 15.17
N ILE A 96 -3.13 3.13 14.31
CA ILE A 96 -3.95 2.23 13.48
C ILE A 96 -4.20 0.91 14.20
N ASP A 97 -5.41 0.40 14.03
CA ASP A 97 -5.81 -0.97 14.36
C ASP A 97 -5.13 -1.96 13.39
N ASN A 98 -4.03 -2.58 13.83
CA ASN A 98 -3.29 -3.53 13.00
C ASN A 98 -4.02 -4.86 12.84
N ALA A 99 -4.94 -5.22 13.74
CA ALA A 99 -5.80 -6.37 13.54
C ALA A 99 -6.80 -6.11 12.39
N ALA A 100 -7.39 -4.91 12.33
CA ALA A 100 -8.21 -4.51 11.20
C ALA A 100 -7.44 -4.51 9.87
N VAL A 101 -6.17 -4.07 9.88
CA VAL A 101 -5.29 -4.16 8.70
C VAL A 101 -5.12 -5.60 8.24
N GLY A 102 -4.73 -6.52 9.14
CA GLY A 102 -4.50 -7.92 8.80
C GLY A 102 -5.73 -8.59 8.19
N ARG A 103 -6.89 -8.39 8.82
CA ARG A 103 -8.18 -8.91 8.34
C ARG A 103 -8.55 -8.39 6.95
N LEU A 104 -8.52 -7.08 6.71
CA LEU A 104 -8.88 -6.50 5.42
C LEU A 104 -7.94 -6.99 4.29
N CYS A 105 -6.65 -7.14 4.58
CA CYS A 105 -5.70 -7.70 3.62
C CYS A 105 -6.02 -9.17 3.29
N ALA A 106 -6.42 -9.98 4.27
CA ALA A 106 -6.82 -11.37 4.06
C ALA A 106 -8.10 -11.48 3.23
N GLU A 107 -9.11 -10.67 3.57
CA GLU A 107 -10.37 -10.58 2.84
C GLU A 107 -10.14 -10.20 1.37
N HIS A 108 -9.32 -9.19 1.09
CA HIS A 108 -9.01 -8.74 -0.27
C HIS A 108 -8.40 -9.82 -1.16
N LEU A 109 -7.48 -10.64 -0.62
CA LEU A 109 -6.87 -11.74 -1.34
C LEU A 109 -7.84 -12.93 -1.49
N ARG A 110 -8.67 -13.20 -0.48
CA ARG A 110 -9.72 -14.24 -0.54
C ARG A 110 -10.79 -13.92 -1.56
N GLU A 111 -11.27 -12.68 -1.61
CA GLU A 111 -12.28 -12.23 -2.57
C GLU A 111 -11.80 -12.33 -4.02
N ARG A 112 -10.48 -12.35 -4.23
CA ARG A 112 -9.84 -12.63 -5.52
C ARG A 112 -9.69 -14.13 -5.80
N GLY A 113 -10.18 -15.01 -4.93
CA GLY A 113 -10.23 -16.45 -5.17
C GLY A 113 -8.94 -17.21 -4.86
N HIS A 114 -7.94 -16.58 -4.22
CA HIS A 114 -6.72 -17.30 -3.85
C HIS A 114 -7.03 -18.47 -2.89
N ARG A 115 -6.29 -19.56 -3.01
CA ARG A 115 -6.37 -20.72 -2.09
C ARG A 115 -5.08 -20.98 -1.34
N HIS A 116 -4.01 -20.34 -1.76
CA HIS A 116 -2.71 -20.39 -1.14
C HIS A 116 -2.32 -18.98 -0.69
N TYR A 117 -1.79 -18.88 0.51
CA TYR A 117 -1.48 -17.60 1.14
C TYR A 117 -0.08 -17.59 1.72
N ALA A 118 0.54 -16.42 1.71
CA ALA A 118 1.76 -16.18 2.44
C ALA A 118 1.82 -14.78 3.04
N VAL A 119 2.65 -14.63 4.06
CA VAL A 119 2.97 -13.34 4.66
C VAL A 119 4.49 -13.11 4.63
N TYR A 120 4.90 -11.96 4.12
CA TYR A 120 6.26 -11.44 4.20
C TYR A 120 6.33 -10.36 5.28
N GLU A 121 6.89 -10.71 6.44
CA GLU A 121 6.78 -9.92 7.68
C GLU A 121 8.11 -9.40 8.22
N LEU A 122 8.05 -8.24 8.89
CA LEU A 122 9.13 -7.69 9.71
C LEU A 122 8.90 -8.10 11.16
N THR A 123 9.96 -8.55 11.84
CA THR A 123 9.91 -8.89 13.27
C THR A 123 10.60 -7.82 14.13
N THR A 124 10.55 -6.56 13.69
CA THR A 124 11.26 -5.44 14.33
C THR A 124 10.37 -4.64 15.27
N GLU A 125 9.04 -4.72 15.12
CA GLU A 125 8.07 -3.96 15.92
C GLU A 125 6.79 -4.78 16.18
N PRO A 126 6.11 -4.58 17.33
CA PRO A 126 4.92 -5.35 17.70
C PRO A 126 3.75 -5.17 16.74
N PHE A 127 3.61 -3.98 16.13
CA PHE A 127 2.52 -3.72 15.20
C PHE A 127 2.68 -4.48 13.87
N PHE A 128 3.91 -4.82 13.47
CA PHE A 128 4.11 -5.73 12.33
C PHE A 128 3.67 -7.14 12.68
N GLU A 129 4.05 -7.62 13.86
CA GLU A 129 3.67 -8.95 14.37
C GLU A 129 2.15 -9.06 14.56
N GLU A 130 1.50 -8.04 15.12
CA GLU A 130 0.04 -7.95 15.27
C GLU A 130 -0.68 -8.02 13.92
N ARG A 131 -0.18 -7.29 12.93
CA ARG A 131 -0.72 -7.28 11.57
C ARG A 131 -0.62 -8.65 10.91
N SER A 132 0.56 -9.26 10.92
CA SER A 132 0.79 -10.59 10.35
C SER A 132 -0.07 -11.64 11.04
N ARG A 133 -0.10 -11.60 12.38
CA ARG A 133 -0.90 -12.53 13.18
C ARG A 133 -2.38 -12.43 12.83
N SER A 134 -2.96 -11.23 12.78
CA SER A 134 -4.37 -11.09 12.44
C SER A 134 -4.69 -11.49 11.00
N PHE A 135 -3.77 -11.30 10.05
CA PHE A 135 -3.91 -11.82 8.68
C PHE A 135 -3.97 -13.35 8.67
N VAL A 136 -3.06 -14.00 9.40
CA VAL A 136 -2.98 -15.46 9.50
C VAL A 136 -4.17 -16.06 10.23
N GLU A 137 -4.53 -15.52 11.40
CA GLU A 137 -5.69 -15.95 12.20
C GLU A 137 -6.97 -15.91 11.36
N HIS A 138 -7.19 -14.82 10.61
CA HIS A 138 -8.36 -14.70 9.74
C HIS A 138 -8.38 -15.76 8.61
N LEU A 139 -7.22 -16.11 8.04
CA LEU A 139 -7.13 -17.17 7.03
C LEU A 139 -7.39 -18.55 7.63
N GLU A 140 -6.82 -18.83 8.81
CA GLU A 140 -6.97 -20.09 9.53
C GLU A 140 -8.41 -20.33 9.99
N GLU A 141 -9.08 -19.30 10.51
CA GLU A 141 -10.51 -19.31 10.85
C GLU A 141 -11.40 -19.69 9.65
N ASN A 142 -10.92 -19.42 8.44
CA ASN A 142 -11.61 -19.77 7.21
C ASN A 142 -11.05 -21.02 6.50
N GLY A 143 -10.23 -21.82 7.19
CA GLY A 143 -9.74 -23.11 6.71
C GLY A 143 -8.54 -23.05 5.77
N PHE A 144 -7.81 -21.94 5.73
CA PHE A 144 -6.62 -21.77 4.89
C PHE A 144 -5.34 -21.73 5.73
N ALA A 145 -4.31 -22.45 5.27
CA ALA A 145 -2.97 -22.32 5.83
C ALA A 145 -2.23 -21.12 5.21
N CYS A 146 -1.28 -20.54 5.96
CA CYS A 146 -0.45 -19.43 5.51
C CYS A 146 1.04 -19.75 5.64
N HIS A 147 1.81 -19.51 4.59
CA HIS A 147 3.27 -19.60 4.62
C HIS A 147 3.88 -18.30 5.17
N HIS A 148 5.05 -18.40 5.79
CA HIS A 148 5.74 -17.24 6.37
C HIS A 148 7.12 -17.05 5.75
N PHE A 149 7.47 -15.79 5.51
CA PHE A 149 8.85 -15.36 5.33
C PHE A 149 9.13 -14.22 6.31
N ARG A 150 10.10 -14.41 7.21
CA ARG A 150 10.43 -13.44 8.26
C ARG A 150 11.71 -12.70 7.93
N GLN A 151 11.62 -11.38 7.90
CA GLN A 151 12.76 -10.47 7.82
C GLN A 151 13.12 -9.96 9.22
N SER A 152 14.30 -10.36 9.69
CA SER A 152 14.80 -10.01 11.04
C SER A 152 15.79 -8.84 11.05
N LEU A 153 16.37 -8.48 9.91
CA LEU A 153 17.44 -7.48 9.81
C LEU A 153 17.04 -6.28 8.94
N ASN A 154 17.48 -5.10 9.36
CA ASN A 154 17.51 -3.92 8.49
C ASN A 154 18.58 -4.14 7.43
N ILE A 155 18.21 -4.02 6.15
CA ILE A 155 19.14 -4.23 5.04
C ILE A 155 19.80 -2.90 4.72
N GLU A 156 21.04 -2.71 5.14
CA GLU A 156 21.77 -1.46 4.95
C GLU A 156 22.80 -1.55 3.82
N LYS A 157 23.28 -2.76 3.50
CA LYS A 157 24.32 -2.97 2.49
C LYS A 157 23.77 -3.66 1.24
N PRO A 158 24.21 -3.26 0.03
CA PRO A 158 23.81 -3.92 -1.22
C PRO A 158 24.08 -5.43 -1.23
N ARG A 159 25.17 -5.89 -0.60
CA ARG A 159 25.49 -7.33 -0.50
C ARG A 159 24.50 -8.11 0.36
N GLU A 160 23.95 -7.49 1.40
CA GLU A 160 22.93 -8.11 2.26
C GLU A 160 21.59 -8.17 1.53
N TRP A 161 21.29 -7.13 0.76
CA TRP A 161 20.13 -7.10 -0.12
C TRP A 161 20.16 -8.22 -1.17
N GLU A 162 21.27 -8.40 -1.89
CA GLU A 162 21.38 -9.48 -2.89
C GLU A 162 21.21 -10.88 -2.30
N LYS A 163 21.73 -11.12 -1.09
CA LYS A 163 21.53 -12.39 -0.38
C LYS A 163 20.06 -12.60 -0.04
N GLN A 164 19.38 -11.55 0.45
CA GLN A 164 17.97 -11.61 0.78
C GLN A 164 17.10 -11.81 -0.47
N GLN A 165 17.45 -11.17 -1.59
CA GLN A 165 16.77 -11.39 -2.88
C GLN A 165 16.88 -12.84 -3.35
N ALA A 166 18.07 -13.46 -3.23
CA ALA A 166 18.24 -14.88 -3.55
C ALA A 166 17.34 -15.78 -2.66
N SER A 167 17.27 -15.50 -1.35
CA SER A 167 16.39 -16.23 -0.44
C SER A 167 14.89 -16.04 -0.76
N LEU A 168 14.48 -14.83 -1.15
CA LEU A 168 13.10 -14.57 -1.59
C LEU A 168 12.76 -15.36 -2.86
N VAL A 169 13.66 -15.39 -3.85
CA VAL A 169 13.47 -16.17 -5.08
C VAL A 169 13.29 -17.66 -4.76
N GLU A 170 14.17 -18.24 -3.93
CA GLU A 170 14.06 -19.65 -3.54
C GLU A 170 12.76 -19.96 -2.80
N TRP A 171 12.31 -19.06 -1.92
CA TRP A 171 11.05 -19.20 -1.20
C TRP A 171 9.86 -19.13 -2.14
N LEU A 172 9.81 -18.12 -3.01
CA LEU A 172 8.75 -17.91 -3.99
C LEU A 172 8.56 -19.12 -4.91
N MET A 173 9.65 -19.77 -5.34
CA MET A 173 9.61 -20.96 -6.20
C MET A 173 9.03 -22.20 -5.50
N LYS A 174 9.06 -22.26 -4.16
CA LYS A 174 8.55 -23.38 -3.36
C LYS A 174 7.08 -23.22 -2.96
N LEU A 175 6.54 -22.01 -3.03
CA LEU A 175 5.14 -21.75 -2.66
C LEU A 175 4.18 -22.37 -3.70
N PRO A 176 3.08 -23.00 -3.26
CA PRO A 176 2.04 -23.45 -4.18
C PRO A 176 1.41 -22.25 -4.90
N LYS A 177 1.06 -22.40 -6.17
CA LYS A 177 0.51 -21.31 -7.03
C LYS A 177 -0.92 -21.66 -7.47
N PRO A 178 -1.80 -20.65 -7.66
CA PRO A 178 -1.58 -19.22 -7.43
C PRO A 178 -1.56 -18.84 -5.95
N VAL A 179 -0.64 -17.96 -5.53
CA VAL A 179 -0.52 -17.50 -4.12
C VAL A 179 -0.78 -16.01 -3.98
N GLY A 180 -1.57 -15.65 -2.97
CA GLY A 180 -1.72 -14.26 -2.51
C GLY A 180 -0.76 -13.98 -1.35
N ILE A 181 0.10 -12.98 -1.49
CA ILE A 181 1.11 -12.64 -0.49
C ILE A 181 0.83 -11.24 0.09
N LEU A 182 0.67 -11.17 1.42
CA LEU A 182 0.73 -9.92 2.15
C LEU A 182 2.19 -9.57 2.45
N ALA A 183 2.67 -8.45 1.92
CA ALA A 183 3.89 -7.81 2.37
C ALA A 183 3.54 -6.76 3.44
N CYS A 184 4.10 -6.90 4.65
CA CYS A 184 3.71 -6.04 5.77
C CYS A 184 4.09 -4.56 5.59
N THR A 185 4.89 -4.21 4.59
CA THR A 185 5.12 -2.82 4.15
C THR A 185 5.24 -2.77 2.63
N ASP A 186 5.05 -1.59 2.04
CA ASP A 186 5.28 -1.41 0.60
C ASP A 186 6.75 -1.60 0.20
N GLN A 187 7.70 -1.35 1.10
CA GLN A 187 9.11 -1.66 0.85
C GLN A 187 9.34 -3.16 0.70
N LEU A 188 8.72 -3.96 1.55
CA LEU A 188 8.76 -5.41 1.43
C LEU A 188 8.05 -5.88 0.14
N GLY A 189 6.92 -5.26 -0.21
CA GLY A 189 6.20 -5.53 -1.44
C GLY A 189 7.05 -5.22 -2.68
N PHE A 190 7.73 -4.08 -2.70
CA PHE A 190 8.64 -3.67 -3.76
C PHE A 190 9.78 -4.69 -3.96
N TRP A 191 10.42 -5.14 -2.88
CA TRP A 191 11.46 -6.18 -2.96
C TRP A 191 10.92 -7.52 -3.40
N LEU A 192 9.72 -7.89 -2.98
CA LEU A 192 9.07 -9.13 -3.36
C LEU A 192 8.73 -9.15 -4.85
N LEU A 193 8.32 -8.02 -5.43
CA LEU A 193 8.07 -7.88 -6.86
C LEU A 193 9.36 -8.01 -7.69
N ASP A 194 10.47 -7.43 -7.23
CA ASP A 194 11.80 -7.66 -7.85
C ASP A 194 12.18 -9.15 -7.82
N ALA A 195 11.95 -9.84 -6.69
CA ALA A 195 12.19 -11.27 -6.58
C ALA A 195 11.31 -12.07 -7.55
N CYS A 196 10.03 -11.72 -7.72
CA CYS A 196 9.14 -12.34 -8.70
C CYS A 196 9.68 -12.17 -10.12
N GLN A 197 10.14 -10.96 -10.47
CA GLN A 197 10.72 -10.68 -11.78
C GLN A 197 11.98 -11.52 -12.04
N ARG A 198 12.90 -11.61 -11.07
CA ARG A 198 14.11 -12.45 -11.15
C ARG A 198 13.77 -13.93 -11.32
N ALA A 199 12.74 -14.40 -10.61
CA ALA A 199 12.23 -15.76 -10.70
C ALA A 199 11.41 -16.03 -11.97
N ARG A 200 11.11 -15.00 -12.77
CA ARG A 200 10.19 -15.05 -13.92
C ARG A 200 8.79 -15.55 -13.56
N LEU A 201 8.33 -15.25 -12.35
CA LEU A 201 6.98 -15.55 -11.88
C LEU A 201 6.01 -14.45 -12.31
N ALA A 202 4.88 -14.85 -12.88
CA ALA A 202 3.85 -13.92 -13.32
C ALA A 202 3.14 -13.28 -12.13
N VAL A 203 3.11 -11.95 -12.12
CA VAL A 203 2.35 -11.15 -11.16
C VAL A 203 1.22 -10.45 -11.91
N PRO A 204 -0.07 -10.62 -11.54
CA PRO A 204 -0.56 -11.33 -10.36
C PRO A 204 -0.97 -12.81 -10.54
N GLU A 205 -0.86 -13.43 -11.73
CA GLU A 205 -1.48 -14.74 -11.99
C GLU A 205 -0.86 -15.88 -11.19
N GLU A 206 0.46 -15.90 -11.00
CA GLU A 206 1.12 -16.91 -10.17
C GLU A 206 1.30 -16.38 -8.75
N VAL A 207 1.68 -15.10 -8.62
CA VAL A 207 1.94 -14.45 -7.34
C VAL A 207 1.24 -13.10 -7.30
N ALA A 208 0.18 -12.97 -6.53
CA ALA A 208 -0.40 -11.67 -6.20
C ALA A 208 0.31 -11.08 -4.98
N VAL A 209 0.63 -9.79 -5.02
CA VAL A 209 1.37 -9.10 -3.95
C VAL A 209 0.58 -7.90 -3.47
N LEU A 210 0.24 -7.86 -2.18
CA LEU A 210 -0.44 -6.76 -1.52
C LEU A 210 0.50 -6.11 -0.49
N GLY A 211 0.73 -4.81 -0.62
CA GLY A 211 1.48 -4.01 0.34
C GLY A 211 0.59 -3.33 1.39
N VAL A 212 1.23 -2.60 2.30
CA VAL A 212 0.58 -1.81 3.35
C VAL A 212 1.37 -0.52 3.54
N GLU A 213 0.65 0.62 3.65
CA GLU A 213 1.09 2.01 3.85
C GLU A 213 0.69 2.92 2.68
N ASN A 214 0.55 2.37 1.48
CA ASN A 214 0.37 3.08 0.22
C ASN A 214 1.38 4.22 0.02
N ASP A 215 2.67 3.91 0.19
CA ASP A 215 3.77 4.78 -0.21
C ASP A 215 3.76 4.92 -1.74
N GLU A 216 3.29 6.06 -2.23
CA GLU A 216 3.07 6.29 -3.66
C GLU A 216 4.37 6.15 -4.47
N SER A 217 5.51 6.51 -3.89
CA SER A 217 6.82 6.41 -4.56
C SER A 217 7.17 4.94 -4.81
N LEU A 218 7.05 4.11 -3.78
CA LEU A 218 7.34 2.67 -3.89
C LEU A 218 6.30 1.95 -4.74
N CYS A 219 5.02 2.31 -4.57
CA CYS A 219 3.94 1.63 -5.27
C CYS A 219 3.97 1.87 -6.78
N SER A 220 4.30 3.10 -7.20
CA SER A 220 4.34 3.48 -8.62
C SER A 220 5.60 3.00 -9.35
N ILE A 221 6.77 3.01 -8.70
CA ILE A 221 8.03 2.53 -9.31
C ILE A 221 8.13 1.00 -9.39
N SER A 222 7.31 0.30 -8.60
CA SER A 222 7.20 -1.16 -8.64
C SER A 222 6.79 -1.65 -10.03
N SER A 223 7.35 -2.79 -10.47
CA SER A 223 6.98 -3.44 -11.72
C SER A 223 6.49 -4.87 -11.48
N PRO A 224 5.18 -5.17 -11.61
CA PRO A 224 4.08 -4.23 -11.89
C PRO A 224 3.75 -3.30 -10.70
N PRO A 225 2.97 -2.20 -10.90
CA PRO A 225 2.57 -1.32 -9.81
C PRO A 225 1.90 -2.05 -8.64
N LEU A 226 2.30 -1.71 -7.42
CA LEU A 226 1.94 -2.42 -6.19
C LEU A 226 0.58 -1.95 -5.63
N SER A 227 -0.34 -2.89 -5.43
CA SER A 227 -1.57 -2.67 -4.68
C SER A 227 -1.22 -2.53 -3.21
N SER A 228 -1.86 -1.60 -2.50
CA SER A 228 -1.52 -1.35 -1.11
C SER A 228 -2.70 -0.86 -0.28
N LEU A 229 -2.74 -1.27 1.00
CA LEU A 229 -3.71 -0.74 1.96
C LEU A 229 -3.29 0.64 2.46
N ARG A 230 -4.21 1.61 2.38
CA ARG A 230 -4.03 2.94 2.97
C ARG A 230 -4.31 2.90 4.47
N LEU A 231 -3.32 3.31 5.26
CA LEU A 231 -3.44 3.35 6.72
C LEU A 231 -4.29 4.54 7.20
N GLY A 232 -4.21 5.69 6.52
CA GLY A 232 -4.95 6.89 6.91
C GLY A 232 -4.26 7.70 8.01
N GLY A 233 -2.94 7.93 7.87
CA GLY A 233 -2.15 8.69 8.85
C GLY A 233 -2.68 10.11 9.09
N GLN A 234 -3.30 10.74 8.09
CA GLN A 234 -3.94 12.04 8.25
C GLN A 234 -5.01 12.03 9.35
N ARG A 235 -5.86 11.00 9.37
CA ARG A 235 -6.89 10.87 10.41
C ARG A 235 -6.27 10.64 11.79
N VAL A 236 -5.20 9.83 11.86
CA VAL A 236 -4.45 9.59 13.11
C VAL A 236 -3.88 10.90 13.66
N GLY A 237 -3.25 11.71 12.81
CA GLY A 237 -2.69 13.01 13.21
C GLY A 237 -3.76 13.98 13.72
N TYR A 238 -4.90 14.03 13.02
CA TYR A 238 -6.04 14.87 13.40
C TYR A 238 -6.63 14.48 14.76
N GLU A 239 -6.90 13.19 14.98
CA GLU A 239 -7.47 12.68 16.24
C GLU A 239 -6.49 12.81 17.41
N ALA A 240 -5.18 12.66 17.16
CA ALA A 240 -4.16 12.90 18.16
C ALA A 240 -4.09 14.37 18.60
N CYS A 241 -4.23 15.31 17.66
CA CYS A 241 -4.39 16.72 18.01
C CYS A 241 -5.64 16.97 18.85
N ALA A 242 -6.78 16.40 18.47
CA ALA A 242 -8.02 16.55 19.25
C ALA A 242 -7.89 16.01 20.69
N LEU A 243 -7.19 14.89 20.86
CA LEU A 243 -6.92 14.31 22.17
C LEU A 243 -5.94 15.16 22.99
N LEU A 244 -4.85 15.62 22.37
CA LEU A 244 -3.88 16.50 23.01
C LEU A 244 -4.52 17.83 23.43
N ASP A 245 -5.39 18.40 22.59
CA ASP A 245 -6.05 19.68 22.85
C ASP A 245 -6.89 19.64 24.13
N ARG A 246 -7.67 18.57 24.30
CA ARG A 246 -8.47 18.33 25.51
C ARG A 246 -7.58 18.17 26.74
N TRP A 247 -6.47 17.46 26.60
CA TRP A 247 -5.54 17.25 27.72
C TRP A 247 -4.83 18.53 28.13
N MET A 248 -4.33 19.32 27.18
CA MET A 248 -3.78 20.65 27.43
C MET A 248 -4.81 21.60 28.09
N SER A 249 -6.11 21.32 27.92
CA SER A 249 -7.20 22.08 28.53
C SER A 249 -7.67 21.52 29.89
N GLY A 250 -6.97 20.52 30.43
CA GLY A 250 -7.24 19.95 31.75
C GLY A 250 -8.04 18.64 31.75
N THR A 251 -8.42 18.10 30.59
CA THR A 251 -9.14 16.83 30.50
C THR A 251 -8.22 15.71 30.00
N ALA A 252 -7.64 14.96 30.93
CA ALA A 252 -6.78 13.83 30.59
C ALA A 252 -7.54 12.73 29.83
N PRO A 253 -6.89 11.97 28.92
CA PRO A 253 -7.49 10.86 28.24
C PRO A 253 -7.97 9.75 29.19
N GLU A 254 -9.19 9.25 28.99
CA GLU A 254 -9.75 8.12 29.77
C GLU A 254 -9.16 6.76 29.39
N ARG A 255 -8.60 6.65 28.18
CA ARG A 255 -8.03 5.42 27.62
C ARG A 255 -6.57 5.64 27.25
N ASP A 256 -5.78 4.59 27.45
CA ASP A 256 -4.36 4.60 27.07
C ASP A 256 -4.14 4.34 25.57
N ALA A 257 -5.17 3.93 24.83
CA ALA A 257 -5.08 3.64 23.40
C ALA A 257 -6.36 4.01 22.63
N PHE A 258 -6.18 4.69 21.50
CA PHE A 258 -7.21 5.04 20.52
C PHE A 258 -6.77 4.49 19.16
N LEU A 259 -7.37 3.38 18.76
CA LEU A 259 -7.07 2.72 17.49
C LEU A 259 -8.10 3.13 16.44
N LEU A 260 -7.61 3.58 15.29
CA LEU A 260 -8.42 3.93 14.14
C LEU A 260 -8.36 2.80 13.11
N PRO A 261 -9.49 2.48 12.45
CA PRO A 261 -9.46 1.51 11.35
C PRO A 261 -8.65 2.09 10.18
N PRO A 262 -7.99 1.22 9.39
CA PRO A 262 -7.39 1.65 8.13
C PRO A 262 -8.47 2.09 7.13
N LEU A 263 -8.03 2.66 6.01
CA LEU A 263 -8.89 3.06 4.90
C LEU A 263 -9.03 1.91 3.89
N THR A 264 -9.13 2.25 2.61
CA THR A 264 -9.33 1.32 1.50
C THR A 264 -8.02 0.77 0.96
N ILE A 265 -8.12 -0.36 0.25
CA ILE A 265 -7.02 -0.89 -0.55
C ILE A 265 -7.03 -0.23 -1.92
N GLU A 266 -5.94 0.44 -2.26
CA GLU A 266 -5.69 0.95 -3.61
C GLU A 266 -5.25 -0.24 -4.47
N THR A 267 -6.20 -0.76 -5.26
CA THR A 267 -5.94 -1.91 -6.13
C THR A 267 -5.13 -1.43 -7.34
N ARG A 268 -3.92 -1.98 -7.48
CA ARG A 268 -3.07 -1.82 -8.67
C ARG A 268 -2.82 -3.19 -9.30
N ARG A 269 -1.93 -3.24 -10.29
CA ARG A 269 -1.70 -4.44 -11.10
C ARG A 269 -1.25 -5.66 -10.30
N SER A 270 -0.52 -5.47 -9.20
CA SER A 270 -0.02 -6.59 -8.39
C SER A 270 -1.11 -7.46 -7.73
N THR A 271 -2.38 -7.03 -7.75
CA THR A 271 -3.54 -7.84 -7.32
C THR A 271 -4.74 -7.72 -8.28
N ASP A 272 -4.57 -7.14 -9.48
CA ASP A 272 -5.67 -6.92 -10.45
C ASP A 272 -5.99 -8.18 -11.27
N THR A 273 -6.21 -9.30 -10.59
CA THR A 273 -6.75 -10.53 -11.20
C THR A 273 -7.56 -11.33 -10.18
N ILE A 274 -8.43 -12.19 -10.71
CA ILE A 274 -8.94 -13.34 -9.96
C ILE A 274 -7.88 -14.44 -10.06
N ALA A 275 -7.61 -15.12 -8.95
CA ALA A 275 -6.74 -16.28 -8.89
C ALA A 275 -7.33 -17.40 -9.75
N VAL A 276 -6.50 -17.93 -10.64
CA VAL A 276 -6.92 -18.93 -11.62
C VAL A 276 -6.16 -20.23 -11.37
N ASP A 277 -6.90 -21.28 -11.03
CA ASP A 277 -6.33 -22.61 -10.82
C ASP A 277 -5.94 -23.29 -12.14
N ASP A 278 -6.69 -23.03 -13.22
CA ASP A 278 -6.44 -23.57 -14.56
C ASP A 278 -5.14 -23.03 -15.18
N PRO A 279 -4.08 -23.85 -15.37
CA PRO A 279 -2.78 -23.36 -15.85
C PRO A 279 -2.85 -22.70 -17.23
N TRP A 280 -3.72 -23.21 -18.10
CA TRP A 280 -3.90 -22.66 -19.44
C TRP A 280 -4.55 -21.28 -19.42
N LEU A 281 -5.45 -21.01 -18.46
CA LEU A 281 -6.14 -19.74 -18.35
C LEU A 281 -5.23 -18.70 -17.68
N ALA A 282 -4.46 -19.08 -16.65
CA ALA A 282 -3.39 -18.26 -16.10
C ALA A 282 -2.37 -17.88 -17.20
N GLN A 283 -1.98 -18.84 -18.04
CA GLN A 283 -1.14 -18.60 -19.22
C GLN A 283 -1.80 -17.62 -20.20
N ALA A 284 -3.10 -17.75 -20.47
CA ALA A 284 -3.83 -16.85 -21.35
C ALA A 284 -3.82 -15.41 -20.83
N LEU A 285 -4.10 -15.21 -19.54
CA LEU A 285 -4.12 -13.90 -18.91
C LEU A 285 -2.74 -13.25 -18.91
N ARG A 286 -1.69 -14.03 -18.67
CA ARG A 286 -0.30 -13.57 -18.80
C ARG A 286 -0.01 -13.06 -20.22
N LEU A 287 -0.35 -13.84 -21.24
CA LEU A 287 -0.17 -13.42 -22.64
C LEU A 287 -0.96 -12.15 -22.97
N VAL A 288 -2.20 -12.05 -22.49
CA VAL A 288 -3.01 -10.83 -22.65
C VAL A 288 -2.31 -9.65 -22.01
N ARG A 289 -1.84 -9.75 -20.77
CA ARG A 289 -1.13 -8.64 -20.12
C ARG A 289 0.11 -8.21 -20.89
N GLU A 290 0.97 -9.15 -21.26
CA GLU A 290 2.28 -8.85 -21.86
C GLU A 290 2.14 -8.28 -23.28
N ARG A 291 1.14 -8.75 -24.04
CA ARG A 291 1.07 -8.52 -25.49
C ARG A 291 -0.19 -7.81 -25.96
N ALA A 292 -1.16 -7.49 -25.09
CA ALA A 292 -2.36 -6.74 -25.50
C ALA A 292 -2.00 -5.47 -26.28
N CYS A 293 -1.08 -4.65 -25.75
CA CYS A 293 -0.63 -3.41 -26.40
C CYS A 293 0.28 -3.63 -27.62
N GLN A 294 0.63 -4.87 -27.94
CA GLN A 294 1.43 -5.28 -29.10
C GLN A 294 0.56 -5.86 -30.24
N GLY A 295 -0.76 -5.68 -30.15
CA GLY A 295 -1.68 -6.11 -31.21
C GLY A 295 -2.16 -7.55 -31.09
N LEU A 296 -2.04 -8.17 -29.90
CA LEU A 296 -2.54 -9.52 -29.62
C LEU A 296 -4.01 -9.68 -30.01
N ARG A 297 -4.30 -10.78 -30.71
CA ARG A 297 -5.64 -11.21 -31.12
C ARG A 297 -6.00 -12.52 -30.42
N VAL A 298 -7.30 -12.81 -30.33
CA VAL A 298 -7.79 -14.09 -29.79
C VAL A 298 -7.21 -15.31 -30.54
N ALA A 299 -6.98 -15.18 -31.86
CA ALA A 299 -6.35 -16.24 -32.65
C ALA A 299 -4.90 -16.55 -32.21
N ASP A 300 -4.19 -15.58 -31.65
CA ASP A 300 -2.83 -15.78 -31.13
C ASP A 300 -2.87 -16.61 -29.84
N LEU A 301 -3.82 -16.30 -28.94
CA LEU A 301 -4.05 -17.10 -27.73
C LEU A 301 -4.39 -18.56 -28.06
N LEU A 302 -5.25 -18.78 -29.05
CA LEU A 302 -5.63 -20.14 -29.46
C LEU A 302 -4.44 -20.94 -30.00
N ARG A 303 -3.54 -20.29 -30.75
CA ARG A 303 -2.33 -20.92 -31.29
C ARG A 303 -1.31 -21.26 -30.21
N GLU A 304 -1.10 -20.36 -29.25
CA GLU A 304 -0.05 -20.52 -28.23
C GLU A 304 -0.45 -21.49 -27.12
N ILE A 305 -1.74 -21.50 -26.76
CA ILE A 305 -2.25 -22.34 -25.66
C ILE A 305 -2.76 -23.69 -26.21
N SER A 306 -2.89 -23.83 -27.53
CA SER A 306 -3.38 -25.05 -28.20
C SER A 306 -4.77 -25.50 -27.72
N LEU A 307 -5.70 -24.56 -27.62
CA LEU A 307 -7.09 -24.81 -27.19
C LEU A 307 -8.11 -24.48 -28.28
N SER A 308 -9.29 -25.10 -28.18
CA SER A 308 -10.43 -24.70 -28.99
C SER A 308 -10.97 -23.33 -28.55
N ARG A 309 -11.59 -22.61 -29.49
CA ARG A 309 -12.22 -21.32 -29.21
C ARG A 309 -13.31 -21.42 -28.15
N SER A 310 -14.10 -22.48 -28.18
CA SER A 310 -15.19 -22.70 -27.21
C SER A 310 -14.66 -22.88 -25.79
N THR A 311 -13.58 -23.63 -25.61
CA THR A 311 -12.94 -23.80 -24.29
C THR A 311 -12.37 -22.48 -23.78
N LEU A 312 -11.65 -21.74 -24.63
CA LEU A 312 -11.09 -20.43 -24.26
C LEU A 312 -12.20 -19.44 -23.85
N GLU A 313 -13.25 -19.32 -24.65
CA GLU A 313 -14.36 -18.40 -24.35
C GLU A 313 -15.12 -18.81 -23.09
N ARG A 314 -15.36 -20.11 -22.89
CA ARG A 314 -16.05 -20.61 -21.70
C ARG A 314 -15.27 -20.30 -20.43
N GLY A 315 -13.98 -20.66 -20.36
CA GLY A 315 -13.21 -20.40 -19.14
C GLY A 315 -13.05 -18.91 -18.82
N PHE A 316 -12.87 -18.05 -19.84
CA PHE A 316 -12.88 -16.60 -19.63
C PHE A 316 -14.22 -16.09 -19.09
N ARG A 317 -15.36 -16.58 -19.60
CA ARG A 317 -16.69 -16.18 -19.10
C ARG A 317 -16.95 -16.70 -17.70
N GLU A 318 -16.62 -17.95 -17.41
CA GLU A 318 -16.86 -18.59 -16.11
C GLU A 318 -16.02 -17.94 -15.00
N VAL A 319 -14.76 -17.63 -15.28
CA VAL A 319 -13.83 -17.10 -14.26
C VAL A 319 -13.82 -15.57 -14.20
N LEU A 320 -13.89 -14.87 -15.34
CA LEU A 320 -13.75 -13.40 -15.40
C LEU A 320 -15.04 -12.66 -15.75
N GLY A 321 -16.13 -13.37 -16.06
CA GLY A 321 -17.40 -12.77 -16.49
C GLY A 321 -17.34 -12.09 -17.87
N ARG A 322 -16.27 -12.28 -18.65
CA ARG A 322 -16.03 -11.57 -19.92
C ARG A 322 -15.32 -12.44 -20.94
N SER A 323 -15.39 -12.11 -22.22
CA SER A 323 -14.72 -12.88 -23.28
C SER A 323 -13.22 -12.55 -23.39
N PRO A 324 -12.40 -13.39 -24.04
CA PRO A 324 -10.98 -13.11 -24.27
C PRO A 324 -10.74 -11.79 -24.99
N ASN A 325 -11.59 -11.45 -25.96
CA ASN A 325 -11.49 -10.18 -26.68
C ASN A 325 -11.79 -8.98 -25.77
N MET A 326 -12.81 -9.10 -24.91
CA MET A 326 -13.13 -8.06 -23.94
C MET A 326 -11.98 -7.86 -22.95
N GLU A 327 -11.28 -8.92 -22.55
CA GLU A 327 -10.14 -8.79 -21.65
C GLU A 327 -8.91 -8.15 -22.32
N ILE A 328 -8.61 -8.51 -23.56
CA ILE A 328 -7.57 -7.83 -24.35
C ILE A 328 -7.86 -6.33 -24.44
N HIS A 329 -9.11 -5.97 -24.73
CA HIS A 329 -9.52 -4.57 -24.77
C HIS A 329 -9.44 -3.89 -23.40
N ARG A 330 -9.80 -4.58 -22.31
CA ARG A 330 -9.69 -4.03 -20.96
C ARG A 330 -8.26 -3.67 -20.61
N VAL A 331 -7.32 -4.60 -20.83
CA VAL A 331 -5.90 -4.37 -20.55
C VAL A 331 -5.33 -3.20 -21.36
N LYS A 332 -5.74 -3.04 -22.63
CA LYS A 332 -5.36 -1.86 -23.43
C LYS A 332 -5.84 -0.56 -22.79
N LEU A 333 -7.10 -0.50 -22.33
CA LEU A 333 -7.67 0.70 -21.72
C LEU A 333 -7.05 1.03 -20.36
N LEU A 334 -6.69 0.02 -19.57
CA LEU A 334 -5.90 0.24 -18.35
C LEU A 334 -4.54 0.90 -18.67
N ARG A 335 -3.88 0.46 -19.74
CA ARG A 335 -2.62 1.09 -20.19
C ARG A 335 -2.84 2.50 -20.72
N VAL A 336 -3.99 2.78 -21.34
CA VAL A 336 -4.38 4.15 -21.72
C VAL A 336 -4.49 5.04 -20.49
N ALA A 337 -5.19 4.60 -19.44
CA ALA A 337 -5.32 5.39 -18.19
C ALA A 337 -3.95 5.73 -17.59
N GLU A 338 -3.06 4.74 -17.49
CA GLU A 338 -1.69 4.93 -16.99
C GLU A 338 -0.90 5.93 -17.85
N LEU A 339 -1.00 5.87 -19.18
CA LEU A 339 -0.30 6.82 -20.06
C LEU A 339 -0.90 8.23 -20.02
N LEU A 340 -2.21 8.36 -19.74
CA LEU A 340 -2.84 9.66 -19.53
C LEU A 340 -2.33 10.35 -18.26
N GLU A 341 -2.00 9.57 -17.24
CA GLU A 341 -1.48 10.00 -15.96
C GLU A 341 0.02 10.33 -16.01
N THR A 342 0.82 9.46 -16.62
CA THR A 342 2.28 9.52 -16.56
C THR A 342 2.94 10.27 -17.72
N THR A 343 2.17 10.64 -18.77
CA THR A 343 2.72 11.27 -19.97
C THR A 343 1.84 12.39 -20.50
N ASP A 344 2.48 13.31 -21.22
CA ASP A 344 1.80 14.38 -21.98
C ASP A 344 1.45 13.98 -23.42
N TRP A 345 1.58 12.69 -23.76
CA TRP A 345 1.32 12.21 -25.11
C TRP A 345 -0.10 12.53 -25.58
N SER A 346 -0.23 12.82 -26.88
CA SER A 346 -1.51 13.00 -27.55
C SER A 346 -2.30 11.69 -27.58
N LEU A 347 -3.62 11.78 -27.76
CA LEU A 347 -4.47 10.59 -27.87
C LEU A 347 -4.11 9.73 -29.10
N ASP A 348 -3.56 10.35 -30.15
CA ASP A 348 -3.09 9.63 -31.34
C ASP A 348 -1.83 8.79 -31.01
N GLU A 349 -0.88 9.37 -30.27
CA GLU A 349 0.31 8.64 -29.79
C GLU A 349 -0.04 7.51 -28.82
N ILE A 350 -0.95 7.77 -27.87
CA ILE A 350 -1.41 6.75 -26.92
C ILE A 350 -2.12 5.60 -27.64
N ALA A 351 -2.96 5.90 -28.64
CA ALA A 351 -3.62 4.87 -29.44
C ALA A 351 -2.61 3.98 -30.17
N ALA A 352 -1.56 4.58 -30.77
CA ALA A 352 -0.48 3.85 -31.42
C ALA A 352 0.29 2.94 -30.42
N LYS A 353 0.59 3.45 -29.21
CA LYS A 353 1.33 2.71 -28.17
C LYS A 353 0.53 1.61 -27.49
N THR A 354 -0.79 1.63 -27.60
CA THR A 354 -1.69 0.63 -27.00
C THR A 354 -2.34 -0.30 -28.03
N ALA A 355 -1.92 -0.21 -29.30
CA ALA A 355 -2.49 -0.95 -30.42
C ALA A 355 -4.03 -0.81 -30.51
N LEU A 356 -4.54 0.40 -30.29
CA LEU A 356 -5.93 0.80 -30.54
C LEU A 356 -6.03 1.44 -31.94
N ALA A 357 -7.15 1.22 -32.62
CA ALA A 357 -7.29 1.55 -34.04
C ALA A 357 -7.03 3.04 -34.36
N ASN A 358 -7.53 3.95 -33.53
CA ASN A 358 -7.35 5.39 -33.64
C ASN A 358 -7.84 6.11 -32.37
N LYS A 359 -7.61 7.42 -32.27
CA LYS A 359 -8.07 8.25 -31.14
C LYS A 359 -9.58 8.24 -30.92
N HIS A 360 -10.39 8.12 -31.98
CA HIS A 360 -11.86 8.12 -31.86
C HIS A 360 -12.34 6.82 -31.20
N TYR A 361 -11.79 5.68 -31.63
CA TYR A 361 -12.04 4.38 -31.02
C TYR A 361 -11.56 4.32 -29.58
N LEU A 362 -10.36 4.85 -29.31
CA LEU A 362 -9.82 4.99 -27.95
C LEU A 362 -10.78 5.81 -27.07
N ALA A 363 -11.17 7.02 -27.49
CA ALA A 363 -12.02 7.90 -26.70
C ALA A 363 -13.40 7.29 -26.40
N THR A 364 -14.00 6.63 -27.40
CA THR A 364 -15.28 5.95 -27.25
C THR A 364 -15.19 4.78 -26.28
N SER A 365 -14.16 3.93 -26.44
CA SER A 365 -13.96 2.75 -25.60
C SER A 365 -13.58 3.13 -24.16
N PHE A 366 -12.76 4.17 -23.99
CA PHE A 366 -12.37 4.69 -22.69
C PHE A 366 -13.56 5.27 -21.93
N ARG A 367 -14.39 6.08 -22.59
CA ARG A 367 -15.62 6.62 -21.99
C ARG A 367 -16.59 5.52 -21.55
N LYS A 368 -16.70 4.44 -22.33
CA LYS A 368 -17.54 3.30 -21.97
C LYS A 368 -17.06 2.61 -20.68
N MET A 369 -15.76 2.58 -20.42
CA MET A 369 -15.16 1.95 -19.24
C MET A 369 -15.12 2.86 -18.02
N TYR A 370 -14.68 4.11 -18.21
CA TYR A 370 -14.40 5.05 -17.11
C TYR A 370 -15.50 6.10 -16.90
N GLY A 371 -16.58 6.05 -17.69
CA GLY A 371 -17.69 7.01 -17.61
C GLY A 371 -17.40 8.39 -18.18
N MET A 372 -16.13 8.75 -18.41
CA MET A 372 -15.69 10.06 -18.88
C MET A 372 -14.69 9.99 -20.04
N PRO A 373 -14.57 11.04 -20.87
CA PRO A 373 -13.57 11.10 -21.95
C PRO A 373 -12.11 11.16 -21.43
N PRO A 374 -11.14 10.62 -22.18
CA PRO A 374 -9.71 10.64 -21.81
C PRO A 374 -9.15 12.01 -21.43
N GLY A 375 -9.56 13.06 -22.16
CA GLY A 375 -9.07 14.42 -21.92
C GLY A 375 -9.58 15.02 -20.60
N GLU A 376 -10.78 14.64 -20.18
CA GLU A 376 -11.34 15.05 -18.89
C GLU A 376 -10.69 14.28 -17.74
N PHE A 377 -10.51 12.97 -17.93
CA PHE A 377 -9.76 12.11 -17.00
C PHE A 377 -8.37 12.68 -16.71
N ARG A 378 -7.60 13.05 -17.76
CA ARG A 378 -6.28 13.68 -17.60
C ARG A 378 -6.34 15.02 -16.83
N LYS A 379 -7.39 15.83 -17.04
CA LYS A 379 -7.55 17.10 -16.32
C LYS A 379 -7.80 16.88 -14.83
N GLN A 380 -8.63 15.89 -14.48
CA GLN A 380 -8.92 15.56 -13.08
C GLN A 380 -7.66 15.08 -12.36
N LEU A 381 -6.85 14.23 -12.99
CA LEU A 381 -5.58 13.78 -12.44
C LEU A 381 -4.64 14.96 -12.13
N ARG A 382 -4.48 15.88 -13.09
CA ARG A 382 -3.61 17.07 -12.90
C ARG A 382 -4.13 18.03 -11.83
N ALA A 383 -5.45 18.16 -11.69
CA ALA A 383 -6.05 18.97 -10.63
C ALA A 383 -5.75 18.37 -9.25
N ALA A 384 -5.81 17.03 -9.12
CA ALA A 384 -5.51 16.33 -7.88
C ALA A 384 -4.03 16.39 -7.47
N THR A 385 -3.10 16.53 -8.43
CA THR A 385 -1.66 16.73 -8.13
C THR A 385 -1.29 18.18 -7.83
N SER A 386 -2.18 19.15 -8.11
CA SER A 386 -1.93 20.59 -7.94
C SER A 386 -2.50 21.16 -6.63
N THR A 387 -3.12 20.32 -5.80
CA THR A 387 -3.63 20.58 -4.45
C THR A 387 -2.89 19.73 -3.45
#